data_AF-A0A972QXC0-F1
#
_entry.id   AF-A0A972QXC0-F1
#
_cell.length_a   1.000
_cell.length_b   1.000
_cell.length_c   1.000
_cell.angle_alpha   90.00
_cell.angle_beta   90.00
_cell.angle_gamma   90.00
#
_symmetry.space_group_name_H-M   'P 1'
#
loop_
_entity.id
_entity.type
_entity.pdbx_description
1 polymer ?
#
loop_
_entity_poly.entity_id
_entity_poly.type
_entity_poly.pdbx_seq_one_letter_code
_entity_poly.pdbx_strand_id
1 'polypeptide(L)'
;MTKKNLDSDRAKNDINLYSDITESGNQADALLVMAQAEADAEKIKQNANKQAQAVVFESHKVAKTRVREESAQIKREAKEEIKKLKAEARSKAKVIIKKASEEAKGKSGAESLRIRKDAEMKGENIKAQSEKQSRKIVFDAYDVAKRCEEGITSKVMGEAEREAEAIINEAENKAIETINNASQSTGTKVGSKSSTQVVTPEVPKRDSEDKAEATTGKDRERTENEKSSGIGTVGEKKSKHNGRRNGDGSDLLHLLTDSTVKDVEQMAKKLGVAKRILDEVDGKVEEKRNTAVKQAELAVSMIKQEVEEKIEEETERVKAEIERKVNSLTQEAEKRATEIITRTLSEAEEKVEQAIKLKESAEDEAEKIREQGENVAEVTAQKLLKEREDESKQKASWIKVEAEGKAAALKKAGLKQAGEVIEKAGRAAEIKARERASRIVAEADAKAERIRARARREAETMVGQARSDAEERVQEEASVIMKQVEAEAIGLIGQANQEVKRIVSEIHDEAEAKAEEVRAQIKEQSELKANRMVEDADKQARELIEKVHMEAEDKAEREASQIRRDAELVA
;
A
#
# COMPACT_ATOMS: atom_id res chain seq x y z
N MET A 1 -146.78 9.94 77.74
CA MET A 1 -145.85 8.85 77.36
C MET A 1 -144.46 9.43 77.09
N THR A 2 -143.43 8.60 77.04
CA THR A 2 -142.04 9.01 77.35
C THR A 2 -141.20 9.48 76.15
N LYS A 3 -140.70 10.70 76.25
CA LYS A 3 -139.68 11.32 75.38
C LYS A 3 -138.26 10.75 75.66
N LYS A 4 -138.15 9.41 75.72
CA LYS A 4 -136.92 8.68 76.11
C LYS A 4 -136.64 7.40 75.32
N ASN A 5 -137.60 6.90 74.52
CA ASN A 5 -137.53 5.58 73.88
C ASN A 5 -137.39 5.65 72.35
N LEU A 6 -137.21 6.82 71.74
CA LEU A 6 -137.02 6.98 70.29
C LEU A 6 -135.58 7.36 69.90
N ASP A 7 -134.85 8.06 70.78
CA ASP A 7 -133.49 8.51 70.50
C ASP A 7 -132.43 7.42 70.76
N SER A 8 -132.76 6.39 71.58
CA SER A 8 -131.82 5.32 71.96
C SER A 8 -131.53 4.30 70.85
N ASP A 9 -132.38 4.17 69.84
CA ASP A 9 -132.23 3.12 68.81
C ASP A 9 -131.74 3.68 67.46
N ARG A 10 -131.94 4.98 67.19
CA ARG A 10 -131.15 5.69 66.16
C ARG A 10 -129.66 5.68 66.51
N ALA A 11 -129.33 6.04 67.75
CA ALA A 11 -127.96 6.09 68.25
C ALA A 11 -127.18 4.77 68.15
N LYS A 12 -127.84 3.62 67.93
CA LYS A 12 -127.17 2.32 67.75
C LYS A 12 -126.94 1.94 66.28
N ASN A 13 -127.81 2.37 65.37
CA ASN A 13 -127.65 2.07 63.95
C ASN A 13 -126.59 2.96 63.28
N ASP A 14 -126.55 4.25 63.67
CA ASP A 14 -125.58 5.19 63.09
C ASP A 14 -124.13 4.89 63.51
N ILE A 15 -123.92 4.16 64.62
CA ILE A 15 -122.59 3.68 65.06
C ILE A 15 -122.05 2.57 64.15
N ASN A 16 -122.87 1.58 63.80
CA ASN A 16 -122.44 0.44 62.97
C ASN A 16 -122.20 0.82 61.50
N LEU A 17 -122.76 1.92 61.00
CA LEU A 17 -122.45 2.39 59.63
C LEU A 17 -121.11 3.16 59.57
N TYR A 18 -120.61 3.65 60.71
CA TYR A 18 -119.35 4.39 60.79
C TYR A 18 -118.11 3.51 60.99
N SER A 19 -118.25 2.27 61.49
CA SER A 19 -117.13 1.31 61.58
C SER A 19 -116.63 0.91 60.18
N ASP A 20 -117.53 0.45 59.32
CA ASP A 20 -117.16 -0.20 58.07
C ASP A 20 -116.59 0.82 57.04
N ILE A 21 -117.03 2.09 57.15
CA ILE A 21 -116.49 3.21 56.37
C ILE A 21 -115.09 3.61 56.88
N THR A 22 -114.81 3.50 58.18
CA THR A 22 -113.47 3.84 58.72
C THR A 22 -112.45 2.72 58.48
N GLU A 23 -112.83 1.45 58.57
CA GLU A 23 -111.92 0.34 58.25
C GLU A 23 -111.55 0.27 56.76
N SER A 24 -112.52 0.51 55.86
CA SER A 24 -112.26 0.53 54.41
C SER A 24 -111.44 1.75 53.96
N GLY A 25 -111.62 2.92 54.57
CA GLY A 25 -110.75 4.09 54.36
C GLY A 25 -109.30 3.80 54.78
N ASN A 26 -109.10 3.23 55.97
CA ASN A 26 -107.78 2.88 56.48
C ASN A 26 -107.03 1.87 55.57
N GLN A 27 -107.73 0.95 54.89
CA GLN A 27 -107.11 0.06 53.91
C GLN A 27 -106.67 0.77 52.63
N ALA A 28 -107.44 1.76 52.15
CA ALA A 28 -107.07 2.55 50.97
C ALA A 28 -105.83 3.42 51.23
N ASP A 29 -105.78 4.10 52.38
CA ASP A 29 -104.62 4.90 52.79
C ASP A 29 -103.38 4.04 53.05
N ALA A 30 -103.54 2.84 53.65
CA ALA A 30 -102.44 1.89 53.80
C ALA A 30 -101.86 1.43 52.45
N LEU A 31 -102.71 1.14 51.46
CA LEU A 31 -102.26 0.78 50.11
C LEU A 31 -101.58 1.96 49.38
N LEU A 32 -102.06 3.20 49.59
CA LEU A 32 -101.42 4.40 49.07
C LEU A 32 -100.01 4.60 49.65
N VAL A 33 -99.87 4.43 50.98
CA VAL A 33 -98.57 4.49 51.67
C VAL A 33 -97.63 3.38 51.21
N MET A 34 -98.12 2.15 51.01
CA MET A 34 -97.30 1.06 50.47
C MET A 34 -96.84 1.33 49.03
N ALA A 35 -97.73 1.78 48.14
CA ALA A 35 -97.37 2.12 46.76
C ALA A 35 -96.34 3.27 46.70
N GLN A 36 -96.45 4.26 47.60
CA GLN A 36 -95.49 5.35 47.68
C GLN A 36 -94.14 4.89 48.28
N ALA A 37 -94.14 3.97 49.25
CA ALA A 37 -92.93 3.34 49.76
C ALA A 37 -92.22 2.48 48.71
N GLU A 38 -92.96 1.76 47.86
CA GLU A 38 -92.40 1.03 46.70
C GLU A 38 -91.79 2.00 45.67
N ALA A 39 -92.46 3.12 45.37
CA ALA A 39 -91.95 4.14 44.46
C ALA A 39 -90.66 4.80 44.96
N ASP A 40 -90.57 5.14 46.25
CA ASP A 40 -89.35 5.67 46.85
C ASP A 40 -88.25 4.60 46.98
N ALA A 41 -88.58 3.32 47.22
CA ALA A 41 -87.62 2.22 47.19
C ALA A 41 -87.01 1.99 45.79
N GLU A 42 -87.83 2.02 44.73
CA GLU A 42 -87.37 1.92 43.34
C GLU A 42 -86.49 3.13 42.96
N LYS A 43 -86.83 4.33 43.44
CA LYS A 43 -86.04 5.56 43.28
C LYS A 43 -84.71 5.54 44.03
N ILE A 44 -84.68 5.00 45.25
CA ILE A 44 -83.43 4.74 46.01
C ILE A 44 -82.55 3.74 45.25
N LYS A 45 -83.12 2.64 44.77
CA LYS A 45 -82.45 1.61 43.95
C LYS A 45 -81.88 2.19 42.64
N GLN A 46 -82.62 3.07 41.95
CA GLN A 46 -82.12 3.77 40.77
C GLN A 46 -80.97 4.73 41.10
N ASN A 47 -81.05 5.48 42.21
CA ASN A 47 -79.98 6.38 42.63
C ASN A 47 -78.71 5.62 43.07
N ALA A 48 -78.86 4.50 43.80
CA ALA A 48 -77.75 3.62 44.16
C ALA A 48 -77.07 3.02 42.91
N ASN A 49 -77.84 2.62 41.89
CA ASN A 49 -77.29 2.12 40.62
C ASN A 49 -76.53 3.23 39.86
N LYS A 50 -77.05 4.46 39.81
CA LYS A 50 -76.33 5.62 39.23
C LYS A 50 -75.01 5.90 39.96
N GLN A 51 -75.02 5.86 41.30
CA GLN A 51 -73.79 6.03 42.10
C GLN A 51 -72.78 4.90 41.84
N ALA A 52 -73.23 3.64 41.77
CA ALA A 52 -72.36 2.52 41.44
C ALA A 52 -71.73 2.65 40.04
N GLN A 53 -72.51 3.10 39.04
CA GLN A 53 -72.00 3.35 37.68
C GLN A 53 -70.98 4.50 37.65
N ALA A 54 -71.20 5.58 38.41
CA ALA A 54 -70.24 6.67 38.54
C ALA A 54 -68.91 6.21 39.18
N VAL A 55 -68.97 5.39 40.24
CA VAL A 55 -67.78 4.81 40.88
C VAL A 55 -67.02 3.89 39.92
N VAL A 56 -67.71 3.07 39.13
CA VAL A 56 -67.09 2.22 38.10
C VAL A 56 -66.43 3.07 37.01
N PHE A 57 -67.09 4.13 36.55
CA PHE A 57 -66.56 5.03 35.51
C PHE A 57 -65.27 5.74 35.97
N GLU A 58 -65.27 6.34 37.16
CA GLU A 58 -64.07 6.99 37.70
C GLU A 58 -62.95 5.97 38.00
N SER A 59 -63.28 4.78 38.51
CA SER A 59 -62.30 3.70 38.70
C SER A 59 -61.63 3.29 37.39
N HIS A 60 -62.41 3.16 36.30
CA HIS A 60 -61.89 2.83 34.98
C HIS A 60 -61.09 3.99 34.36
N LYS A 61 -61.47 5.24 34.62
CA LYS A 61 -60.75 6.46 34.22
C LYS A 61 -59.38 6.56 34.90
N VAL A 62 -59.31 6.29 36.21
CA VAL A 62 -58.05 6.22 36.99
C VAL A 62 -57.17 5.05 36.54
N ALA A 63 -57.75 3.89 36.24
CA ALA A 63 -57.00 2.78 35.65
C ALA A 63 -56.42 3.16 34.27
N LYS A 64 -57.19 3.85 33.42
CA LYS A 64 -56.77 4.29 32.09
C LYS A 64 -55.65 5.35 32.13
N THR A 65 -55.65 6.28 33.09
CA THR A 65 -54.53 7.22 33.26
C THR A 65 -53.28 6.52 33.76
N ARG A 66 -53.41 5.66 34.78
CA ARG A 66 -52.28 4.89 35.33
C ARG A 66 -51.61 3.99 34.28
N VAL A 67 -52.38 3.26 33.47
CA VAL A 67 -51.84 2.44 32.37
C VAL A 67 -51.13 3.29 31.31
N ARG A 68 -51.64 4.50 31.01
CA ARG A 68 -50.94 5.43 30.10
C ARG A 68 -49.61 5.88 30.70
N GLU A 69 -49.57 6.26 31.98
CA GLU A 69 -48.38 6.70 32.71
C GLU A 69 -47.32 5.60 32.80
N GLU A 70 -47.69 4.39 33.23
CA GLU A 70 -46.80 3.23 33.30
C GLU A 70 -46.26 2.88 31.90
N SER A 71 -47.10 2.93 30.84
CA SER A 71 -46.63 2.73 29.45
C SER A 71 -45.67 3.83 28.98
N ALA A 72 -45.84 5.08 29.45
CA ALA A 72 -44.97 6.19 29.12
C ALA A 72 -43.62 6.10 29.86
N GLN A 73 -43.62 5.60 31.11
CA GLN A 73 -42.41 5.29 31.84
C GLN A 73 -41.61 4.18 31.15
N ILE A 74 -42.22 3.05 30.82
CA ILE A 74 -41.58 1.94 30.09
C ILE A 74 -40.99 2.43 28.75
N LYS A 75 -41.73 3.28 28.01
CA LYS A 75 -41.25 3.91 26.76
C LYS A 75 -40.08 4.89 26.95
N ARG A 76 -39.91 5.50 28.13
CA ARG A 76 -38.74 6.34 28.45
C ARG A 76 -37.54 5.47 28.81
N GLU A 77 -37.74 4.50 29.70
CA GLU A 77 -36.68 3.59 30.18
C GLU A 77 -36.06 2.80 29.02
N ALA A 78 -36.89 2.19 28.16
CA ALA A 78 -36.43 1.50 26.96
C ALA A 78 -35.69 2.44 25.98
N LYS A 79 -36.09 3.71 25.85
CA LYS A 79 -35.37 4.70 25.01
C LYS A 79 -33.99 5.03 25.58
N GLU A 80 -33.85 5.16 26.91
CA GLU A 80 -32.55 5.39 27.55
C GLU A 80 -31.64 4.15 27.51
N GLU A 81 -32.20 2.95 27.64
CA GLU A 81 -31.43 1.71 27.48
C GLU A 81 -30.93 1.53 26.03
N ILE A 82 -31.79 1.78 25.04
CA ILE A 82 -31.39 1.80 23.61
C ILE A 82 -30.31 2.87 23.35
N LYS A 83 -30.34 4.03 24.02
CA LYS A 83 -29.26 5.04 23.95
C LYS A 83 -27.95 4.51 24.56
N LYS A 84 -28.00 3.90 25.75
CA LYS A 84 -26.83 3.31 26.43
C LYS A 84 -26.17 2.24 25.56
N LEU A 85 -26.96 1.28 25.05
CA LEU A 85 -26.48 0.22 24.16
C LEU A 85 -25.88 0.78 22.85
N LYS A 86 -26.49 1.80 22.24
CA LYS A 86 -25.94 2.48 21.06
C LYS A 86 -24.63 3.24 21.37
N ALA A 87 -24.50 3.83 22.54
CA ALA A 87 -23.27 4.50 22.98
C ALA A 87 -22.14 3.49 23.25
N GLU A 88 -22.45 2.39 23.93
CA GLU A 88 -21.50 1.31 24.23
C GLU A 88 -21.02 0.61 22.95
N ALA A 89 -21.94 0.28 22.03
CA ALA A 89 -21.59 -0.30 20.73
C ALA A 89 -20.70 0.64 19.90
N ARG A 90 -20.97 1.96 19.90
CA ARG A 90 -20.10 2.97 19.28
C ARG A 90 -18.72 3.05 19.95
N SER A 91 -18.65 2.87 21.27
CA SER A 91 -17.38 2.84 22.01
C SER A 91 -16.55 1.61 21.63
N LYS A 92 -17.15 0.41 21.71
CA LYS A 92 -16.53 -0.87 21.30
C LYS A 92 -16.06 -0.83 19.84
N ALA A 93 -16.89 -0.30 18.92
CA ALA A 93 -16.51 -0.12 17.52
C ALA A 93 -15.31 0.81 17.34
N LYS A 94 -15.24 1.95 18.05
CA LYS A 94 -14.07 2.85 18.03
C LYS A 94 -12.80 2.16 18.51
N VAL A 95 -12.86 1.35 19.58
CA VAL A 95 -11.71 0.58 20.08
C VAL A 95 -11.23 -0.45 19.05
N ILE A 96 -12.14 -1.18 18.42
CA ILE A 96 -11.80 -2.16 17.36
C ILE A 96 -11.17 -1.45 16.15
N ILE A 97 -11.76 -0.35 15.66
CA ILE A 97 -11.23 0.43 14.52
C ILE A 97 -9.84 1.00 14.85
N LYS A 98 -9.64 1.52 16.07
CA LYS A 98 -8.34 2.03 16.52
C LYS A 98 -7.29 0.91 16.52
N LYS A 99 -7.57 -0.22 17.17
CA LYS A 99 -6.65 -1.38 17.22
C LYS A 99 -6.32 -1.89 15.82
N ALA A 100 -7.32 -2.03 14.94
CA ALA A 100 -7.11 -2.45 13.56
C ALA A 100 -6.26 -1.45 12.77
N SER A 101 -6.44 -0.14 12.97
CA SER A 101 -5.58 0.88 12.33
C SER A 101 -4.15 0.86 12.86
N GLU A 102 -3.94 0.60 14.15
CA GLU A 102 -2.61 0.53 14.77
C GLU A 102 -1.87 -0.74 14.32
N GLU A 103 -2.56 -1.89 14.28
CA GLU A 103 -2.02 -3.14 13.78
C GLU A 103 -1.70 -3.07 12.27
N ALA A 104 -2.58 -2.46 11.47
CA ALA A 104 -2.34 -2.24 10.05
C ALA A 104 -1.13 -1.33 9.80
N LYS A 105 -0.99 -0.21 10.54
CA LYS A 105 0.17 0.69 10.47
C LYS A 105 1.47 0.00 10.88
N GLY A 106 1.43 -0.82 11.93
CA GLY A 106 2.57 -1.61 12.39
C GLY A 106 3.04 -2.60 11.33
N LYS A 107 2.10 -3.37 10.77
CA LYS A 107 2.38 -4.34 9.68
C LYS A 107 2.89 -3.64 8.42
N SER A 108 2.20 -2.62 7.92
CA SER A 108 2.61 -1.90 6.70
C SER A 108 3.96 -1.19 6.86
N GLY A 109 4.25 -0.64 8.05
CA GLY A 109 5.54 0.00 8.35
C GLY A 109 6.70 -1.00 8.38
N ALA A 110 6.51 -2.13 9.09
CA ALA A 110 7.50 -3.19 9.16
C ALA A 110 7.76 -3.83 7.78
N GLU A 111 6.72 -4.08 7.00
CA GLU A 111 6.83 -4.65 5.66
C GLU A 111 7.49 -3.68 4.66
N SER A 112 7.13 -2.39 4.71
CA SER A 112 7.82 -1.35 3.92
C SER A 112 9.31 -1.25 4.23
N LEU A 113 9.70 -1.38 5.51
CA LEU A 113 11.10 -1.40 5.93
C LEU A 113 11.84 -2.65 5.45
N ARG A 114 11.19 -3.82 5.41
CA ARG A 114 11.77 -5.04 4.85
C ARG A 114 11.95 -4.93 3.34
N ILE A 115 10.93 -4.49 2.60
CA ILE A 115 10.99 -4.26 1.15
C ILE A 115 12.10 -3.27 0.81
N ARG A 116 12.26 -2.18 1.59
CA ARG A 116 13.35 -1.23 1.43
C ARG A 116 14.72 -1.89 1.61
N LYS A 117 14.95 -2.62 2.70
CA LYS A 117 16.22 -3.32 2.95
C LYS A 117 16.53 -4.38 1.89
N ASP A 118 15.53 -5.13 1.44
CA ASP A 118 15.70 -6.14 0.38
C ASP A 118 16.03 -5.50 -0.97
N ALA A 119 15.50 -4.31 -1.27
CA ALA A 119 15.86 -3.54 -2.46
C ALA A 119 17.28 -2.94 -2.35
N GLU A 120 17.65 -2.44 -1.17
CA GLU A 120 18.97 -1.87 -0.85
C GLU A 120 20.07 -2.94 -0.99
N MET A 121 19.91 -4.10 -0.33
CA MET A 121 20.82 -5.24 -0.47
C MET A 121 20.92 -5.77 -1.92
N LYS A 122 19.81 -5.75 -2.69
CA LYS A 122 19.85 -6.12 -4.12
C LYS A 122 20.63 -5.09 -4.95
N GLY A 123 20.47 -3.80 -4.66
CA GLY A 123 21.24 -2.73 -5.28
C GLY A 123 22.75 -2.86 -5.02
N GLU A 124 23.14 -3.11 -3.78
CA GLU A 124 24.53 -3.35 -3.40
C GLU A 124 25.14 -4.58 -4.06
N ASN A 125 24.42 -5.70 -4.10
CA ASN A 125 24.88 -6.92 -4.78
C ASN A 125 25.04 -6.71 -6.30
N ILE A 126 24.11 -6.00 -6.96
CA ILE A 126 24.22 -5.66 -8.38
C ILE A 126 25.43 -4.74 -8.63
N LYS A 127 25.64 -3.74 -7.76
CA LYS A 127 26.81 -2.85 -7.82
C LYS A 127 28.12 -3.65 -7.68
N ALA A 128 28.24 -4.49 -6.66
CA ALA A 128 29.44 -5.30 -6.42
C ALA A 128 29.72 -6.30 -7.55
N GLN A 129 28.67 -6.91 -8.13
CA GLN A 129 28.80 -7.78 -9.30
C GLN A 129 29.25 -7.00 -10.54
N SER A 130 28.69 -5.81 -10.77
CA SER A 130 29.09 -4.93 -11.87
C SER A 130 30.55 -4.48 -11.72
N GLU A 131 30.98 -4.07 -10.52
CA GLU A 131 32.36 -3.69 -10.25
C GLU A 131 33.33 -4.87 -10.47
N LYS A 132 32.94 -6.08 -10.04
CA LYS A 132 33.74 -7.30 -10.26
C LYS A 132 33.86 -7.64 -11.75
N GLN A 133 32.79 -7.49 -12.52
CA GLN A 133 32.82 -7.67 -13.98
C GLN A 133 33.66 -6.59 -14.67
N SER A 134 33.52 -5.31 -14.30
CA SER A 134 34.33 -4.22 -14.83
C SER A 134 35.82 -4.40 -14.56
N ARG A 135 36.20 -4.76 -13.33
CA ARG A 135 37.60 -5.09 -12.99
C ARG A 135 38.14 -6.25 -13.82
N LYS A 136 37.33 -7.29 -14.06
CA LYS A 136 37.74 -8.41 -14.93
C LYS A 136 37.95 -7.95 -16.38
N ILE A 137 37.04 -7.14 -16.94
CA ILE A 137 37.18 -6.64 -18.31
C ILE A 137 38.44 -5.77 -18.47
N VAL A 138 38.74 -4.91 -17.48
CA VAL A 138 39.98 -4.12 -17.46
C VAL A 138 41.22 -5.01 -17.38
N PHE A 139 41.20 -6.06 -16.55
CA PHE A 139 42.31 -7.01 -16.44
C PHE A 139 42.50 -7.84 -17.72
N ASP A 140 41.43 -8.44 -18.25
CA ASP A 140 41.44 -9.19 -19.51
C ASP A 140 41.95 -8.32 -20.69
N ALA A 141 41.60 -7.04 -20.72
CA ALA A 141 42.06 -6.08 -21.73
C ALA A 141 43.54 -5.70 -21.56
N TYR A 142 44.01 -5.50 -20.32
CA TYR A 142 45.43 -5.26 -20.03
C TYR A 142 46.30 -6.46 -20.42
N ASP A 143 45.85 -7.68 -20.11
CA ASP A 143 46.53 -8.93 -20.48
C ASP A 143 46.65 -9.10 -22.00
N VAL A 144 45.61 -8.72 -22.76
CA VAL A 144 45.65 -8.71 -24.24
C VAL A 144 46.58 -7.62 -24.77
N ALA A 145 46.51 -6.40 -24.23
CA ALA A 145 47.38 -5.30 -24.63
C ALA A 145 48.86 -5.65 -24.43
N LYS A 146 49.21 -6.20 -23.25
CA LYS A 146 50.57 -6.63 -22.93
C LYS A 146 51.08 -7.74 -23.85
N ARG A 147 50.27 -8.77 -24.14
CA ARG A 147 50.68 -9.84 -25.08
C ARG A 147 50.84 -9.32 -26.51
N CYS A 148 50.08 -8.30 -26.92
CA CYS A 148 50.28 -7.61 -28.19
C CYS A 148 51.58 -6.78 -28.18
N GLU A 149 51.89 -6.08 -27.09
CA GLU A 149 53.14 -5.32 -26.91
C GLU A 149 54.37 -6.25 -26.95
N GLU A 150 54.34 -7.35 -26.20
CA GLU A 150 55.36 -8.41 -26.21
C GLU A 150 55.51 -9.03 -27.61
N GLY A 151 54.40 -9.34 -28.28
CA GLY A 151 54.38 -9.92 -29.64
C GLY A 151 54.82 -8.96 -30.75
N ILE A 152 54.61 -7.64 -30.59
CA ILE A 152 55.15 -6.62 -31.49
C ILE A 152 56.64 -6.45 -31.23
N THR A 153 57.06 -6.34 -29.96
CA THR A 153 58.46 -6.18 -29.57
C THR A 153 59.31 -7.35 -30.05
N SER A 154 58.84 -8.59 -29.86
CA SER A 154 59.52 -9.80 -30.33
C SER A 154 59.63 -9.86 -31.87
N LYS A 155 58.64 -9.36 -32.61
CA LYS A 155 58.72 -9.25 -34.07
C LYS A 155 59.72 -8.18 -34.51
N VAL A 156 59.65 -6.98 -33.95
CA VAL A 156 60.54 -5.87 -34.31
C VAL A 156 61.99 -6.21 -33.98
N MET A 157 62.26 -6.81 -32.81
CA MET A 157 63.58 -7.34 -32.46
C MET A 157 64.02 -8.41 -33.46
N GLY A 158 63.19 -9.45 -33.70
CA GLY A 158 63.52 -10.52 -34.63
C GLY A 158 63.53 -10.12 -36.11
N GLU A 159 63.08 -8.92 -36.48
CA GLU A 159 63.22 -8.31 -37.81
C GLU A 159 64.52 -7.50 -37.89
N ALA A 160 64.79 -6.67 -36.87
CA ALA A 160 66.05 -5.91 -36.75
C ALA A 160 67.27 -6.83 -36.60
N GLU A 161 67.15 -7.97 -35.92
CA GLU A 161 68.20 -9.01 -35.82
C GLU A 161 68.50 -9.60 -37.21
N ARG A 162 67.47 -9.93 -38.00
CA ARG A 162 67.66 -10.44 -39.39
C ARG A 162 68.19 -9.37 -40.34
N GLU A 163 67.81 -8.11 -40.16
CA GLU A 163 68.36 -6.99 -40.95
C GLU A 163 69.82 -6.72 -40.58
N ALA A 164 70.16 -6.76 -39.29
CA ALA A 164 71.54 -6.67 -38.81
C ALA A 164 72.39 -7.85 -39.30
N GLU A 165 71.89 -9.09 -39.22
CA GLU A 165 72.55 -10.26 -39.80
C GLU A 165 72.72 -10.12 -41.31
N ALA A 166 71.72 -9.61 -42.05
CA ALA A 166 71.85 -9.39 -43.49
C ALA A 166 72.93 -8.34 -43.81
N ILE A 167 72.98 -7.23 -43.07
CA ILE A 167 73.99 -6.18 -43.22
C ILE A 167 75.39 -6.70 -42.84
N ILE A 168 75.51 -7.50 -41.77
CA ILE A 168 76.78 -8.15 -41.37
C ILE A 168 77.23 -9.12 -42.47
N ASN A 169 76.35 -10.00 -42.95
CA ASN A 169 76.68 -10.94 -44.03
C ASN A 169 77.05 -10.19 -45.33
N GLU A 170 76.38 -9.09 -45.68
CA GLU A 170 76.74 -8.29 -46.86
C GLU A 170 78.10 -7.60 -46.68
N ALA A 171 78.37 -7.06 -45.49
CA ALA A 171 79.65 -6.44 -45.15
C ALA A 171 80.79 -7.47 -45.09
N GLU A 172 80.56 -8.66 -44.56
CA GLU A 172 81.51 -9.78 -44.55
C GLU A 172 81.77 -10.29 -45.96
N ASN A 173 80.74 -10.47 -46.79
CA ASN A 173 80.94 -10.86 -48.19
C ASN A 173 81.72 -9.79 -48.98
N LYS A 174 81.42 -8.50 -48.79
CA LYS A 174 82.19 -7.39 -49.40
C LYS A 174 83.61 -7.30 -48.84
N ALA A 175 83.82 -7.59 -47.56
CA ALA A 175 85.15 -7.65 -46.96
C ALA A 175 85.95 -8.84 -47.51
N ILE A 176 85.33 -10.02 -47.65
CA ILE A 176 85.92 -11.22 -48.25
C ILE A 176 86.24 -10.98 -49.73
N GLU A 177 85.34 -10.36 -50.50
CA GLU A 177 85.59 -9.95 -51.88
C GLU A 177 86.75 -8.96 -51.96
N THR A 178 86.77 -7.94 -51.11
CA THR A 178 87.87 -6.95 -51.03
C THR A 178 89.19 -7.62 -50.62
N ILE A 179 89.17 -8.54 -49.66
CA ILE A 179 90.34 -9.32 -49.21
C ILE A 179 90.81 -10.30 -50.28
N ASN A 180 89.92 -10.90 -51.06
CA ASN A 180 90.26 -11.80 -52.16
C ASN A 180 90.86 -11.02 -53.34
N ASN A 181 90.24 -9.90 -53.74
CA ASN A 181 90.76 -8.99 -54.76
C ASN A 181 92.12 -8.41 -54.32
N ALA A 182 92.26 -8.01 -53.05
CA ALA A 182 93.52 -7.60 -52.47
C ALA A 182 94.54 -8.74 -52.50
N SER A 183 94.20 -9.96 -52.06
CA SER A 183 95.12 -11.11 -52.01
C SER A 183 95.53 -11.61 -53.41
N GLN A 184 94.68 -11.44 -54.43
CA GLN A 184 95.04 -11.65 -55.83
C GLN A 184 96.02 -10.57 -56.34
N SER A 185 95.93 -9.34 -55.83
CA SER A 185 96.90 -8.27 -56.10
C SER A 185 98.19 -8.35 -55.25
N THR A 186 98.14 -8.96 -54.06
CA THR A 186 99.24 -9.01 -53.07
C THR A 186 99.33 -10.37 -52.36
N GLY A 187 99.90 -11.37 -53.03
CA GLY A 187 100.10 -12.70 -52.46
C GLY A 187 101.11 -12.74 -51.29
N THR A 188 100.65 -12.53 -50.04
CA THR A 188 101.48 -12.69 -48.82
C THR A 188 100.66 -13.11 -47.58
N LYS A 189 101.26 -13.91 -46.68
CA LYS A 189 100.64 -14.66 -45.55
C LYS A 189 100.29 -13.81 -44.29
N VAL A 190 99.53 -14.41 -43.34
CA VAL A 190 99.23 -14.00 -41.92
C VAL A 190 98.00 -13.07 -41.76
N GLY A 191 97.14 -13.13 -40.72
CA GLY A 191 97.11 -13.90 -39.44
C GLY A 191 95.74 -13.90 -38.70
N SER A 192 95.70 -14.10 -37.36
CA SER A 192 94.44 -14.29 -36.57
C SER A 192 94.54 -14.02 -35.04
N LYS A 193 93.48 -13.49 -34.37
CA LYS A 193 92.86 -13.92 -33.04
C LYS A 193 92.20 -12.83 -32.12
N SER A 194 91.16 -13.26 -31.36
CA SER A 194 90.72 -12.86 -29.97
C SER A 194 89.62 -11.77 -29.71
N SER A 195 89.07 -11.73 -28.46
CA SER A 195 87.71 -11.23 -28.05
C SER A 195 87.58 -10.78 -26.55
N THR A 196 86.39 -10.31 -26.04
CA THR A 196 85.74 -10.49 -24.66
C THR A 196 84.68 -9.38 -24.26
N GLN A 197 84.10 -9.35 -23.03
CA GLN A 197 82.66 -9.03 -22.66
C GLN A 197 82.42 -8.41 -21.22
N VAL A 198 81.29 -7.70 -20.91
CA VAL A 198 80.94 -7.02 -19.58
C VAL A 198 79.40 -6.97 -19.21
N VAL A 199 78.96 -6.59 -17.97
CA VAL A 199 77.60 -6.71 -17.31
C VAL A 199 77.18 -5.50 -16.36
N THR A 200 75.89 -5.30 -15.93
CA THR A 200 75.33 -4.17 -15.07
C THR A 200 74.11 -4.45 -14.09
N PRO A 201 73.73 -3.60 -13.05
CA PRO A 201 72.72 -3.93 -11.96
C PRO A 201 71.74 -2.84 -11.28
N GLU A 202 70.62 -3.28 -10.61
CA GLU A 202 69.92 -2.89 -9.29
C GLU A 202 68.97 -1.63 -8.91
N VAL A 203 68.11 -1.75 -7.84
CA VAL A 203 67.48 -0.81 -6.77
C VAL A 203 65.97 -0.18 -6.74
N PRO A 204 65.33 0.42 -5.63
CA PRO A 204 63.84 0.30 -5.21
C PRO A 204 63.01 1.49 -4.46
N LYS A 205 61.84 1.23 -3.74
CA LYS A 205 61.15 1.87 -2.49
C LYS A 205 59.79 2.72 -2.44
N ARG A 206 59.04 2.71 -1.26
CA ARG A 206 58.21 3.77 -0.48
C ARG A 206 56.73 3.56 0.11
N ASP A 207 56.12 4.56 0.84
CA ASP A 207 55.29 4.51 2.13
C ASP A 207 53.94 5.40 2.30
N SER A 208 53.28 5.47 3.53
CA SER A 208 52.22 6.44 4.14
C SER A 208 50.64 6.21 4.03
N GLU A 209 49.54 6.72 4.72
CA GLU A 209 49.05 7.55 5.94
C GLU A 209 47.42 7.56 6.05
N ASP A 210 46.51 8.16 6.90
CA ASP A 210 46.32 8.84 8.27
C ASP A 210 44.80 9.30 8.67
N LYS A 211 44.41 9.54 9.99
CA LYS A 211 43.22 10.27 10.71
C LYS A 211 41.66 10.02 10.43
N ALA A 212 40.54 10.54 11.07
CA ALA A 212 39.97 11.12 12.39
C ALA A 212 38.36 11.32 12.29
N GLU A 213 37.39 11.86 13.11
CA GLU A 213 37.09 12.43 14.51
C GLU A 213 35.52 12.71 14.83
N ALA A 214 35.06 13.04 16.09
CA ALA A 214 33.89 13.90 16.61
C ALA A 214 32.36 13.44 16.75
N THR A 215 31.31 14.03 17.45
CA THR A 215 30.99 14.75 18.78
C THR A 215 29.43 15.01 19.15
N THR A 216 29.00 15.17 20.45
CA THR A 216 27.73 15.84 21.10
C THR A 216 26.24 15.32 20.95
N GLY A 217 25.13 15.68 21.69
CA GLY A 217 24.79 16.35 23.02
C GLY A 217 23.31 16.94 23.30
N LYS A 218 22.79 17.00 24.58
CA LYS A 218 21.69 17.87 25.26
C LYS A 218 20.15 17.50 25.52
N ASP A 219 19.42 18.30 26.38
CA ASP A 219 18.19 18.02 27.23
C ASP A 219 16.82 18.79 26.95
N ARG A 220 15.68 18.47 27.67
CA ARG A 220 14.86 19.33 28.66
C ARG A 220 13.30 19.11 28.91
N GLU A 221 12.85 19.15 30.20
CA GLU A 221 11.60 19.64 30.93
C GLU A 221 10.05 19.40 30.64
N ARG A 222 9.28 19.05 31.73
CA ARG A 222 8.01 19.64 32.33
C ARG A 222 6.49 19.23 32.07
N THR A 223 5.75 18.90 33.18
CA THR A 223 4.34 19.25 33.67
C THR A 223 3.05 19.06 32.80
N GLU A 224 1.76 18.96 33.25
CA GLU A 224 1.02 19.05 34.56
C GLU A 224 -0.39 18.31 34.55
N ASN A 225 -1.35 18.60 35.47
CA ASN A 225 -2.65 17.88 35.73
C ASN A 225 -3.87 18.87 35.95
N GLU A 226 -5.14 18.61 36.37
CA GLU A 226 -5.93 17.44 36.87
C GLU A 226 -7.47 17.46 36.49
N LYS A 227 -8.44 17.60 37.45
CA LYS A 227 -9.88 17.21 37.32
C LYS A 227 -10.88 17.94 38.28
N SER A 228 -12.19 17.84 37.96
CA SER A 228 -13.38 17.64 38.86
C SER A 228 -14.41 18.78 39.17
N SER A 229 -15.43 18.47 39.99
CA SER A 229 -16.79 19.09 40.22
C SER A 229 -16.85 20.14 41.37
N GLY A 230 -17.96 20.82 41.79
CA GLY A 230 -19.38 20.94 41.38
C GLY A 230 -20.37 21.12 42.60
N ILE A 231 -21.51 21.85 42.46
CA ILE A 231 -22.65 22.09 43.43
C ILE A 231 -22.39 23.18 44.55
N GLY A 232 -23.35 23.97 45.09
CA GLY A 232 -24.76 24.31 44.72
C GLY A 232 -25.70 24.90 45.85
N THR A 233 -26.71 25.71 45.43
CA THR A 233 -28.07 26.04 46.04
C THR A 233 -28.33 26.72 47.43
N VAL A 234 -29.05 27.89 47.40
CA VAL A 234 -30.28 28.34 48.20
C VAL A 234 -30.17 28.55 49.75
N GLY A 235 -30.89 29.43 50.51
CA GLY A 235 -32.03 30.39 50.32
C GLY A 235 -32.35 31.28 51.58
N GLU A 236 -33.54 31.95 51.72
CA GLU A 236 -33.81 33.08 52.67
C GLU A 236 -35.17 33.14 53.50
N LYS A 237 -35.20 33.93 54.61
CA LYS A 237 -36.28 34.86 55.19
C LYS A 237 -37.51 34.46 56.12
N LYS A 238 -37.48 34.88 57.42
CA LYS A 238 -38.36 35.79 58.28
C LYS A 238 -39.89 35.58 58.72
N SER A 239 -40.23 35.76 60.05
CA SER A 239 -41.22 36.73 60.72
C SER A 239 -42.63 36.42 61.47
N LYS A 240 -42.77 36.66 62.83
CA LYS A 240 -43.94 37.19 63.73
C LYS A 240 -45.27 36.37 64.06
N HIS A 241 -46.31 36.65 64.95
CA HIS A 241 -46.75 37.33 66.27
C HIS A 241 -48.32 37.11 66.56
N ASN A 242 -49.15 37.43 67.63
CA ASN A 242 -49.23 37.65 69.14
C ASN A 242 -50.75 37.89 69.70
N GLY A 243 -51.16 37.85 71.02
CA GLY A 243 -52.58 38.09 71.58
C GLY A 243 -52.90 38.05 73.17
N ARG A 244 -54.13 38.39 73.74
CA ARG A 244 -54.44 38.62 75.26
C ARG A 244 -55.93 38.81 75.89
N ARG A 245 -56.19 38.57 77.25
CA ARG A 245 -57.15 39.17 78.34
C ARG A 245 -58.37 38.43 79.13
N ASN A 246 -59.18 39.09 80.06
CA ASN A 246 -59.91 38.60 81.34
C ASN A 246 -61.15 39.44 81.97
N GLY A 247 -61.96 38.98 83.01
CA GLY A 247 -62.95 39.78 83.91
C GLY A 247 -64.00 39.08 84.95
N ASP A 248 -64.63 39.79 85.97
CA ASP A 248 -65.35 39.35 87.28
C ASP A 248 -66.47 40.38 87.90
N GLY A 249 -67.36 40.37 88.99
CA GLY A 249 -68.02 39.55 90.14
C GLY A 249 -68.86 40.34 91.31
N SER A 250 -69.90 39.83 92.12
CA SER A 250 -70.74 40.57 93.23
C SER A 250 -71.82 39.81 94.21
N ASP A 251 -72.39 40.36 95.37
CA ASP A 251 -73.34 39.69 96.45
C ASP A 251 -74.12 40.57 97.61
N LEU A 252 -75.18 40.14 98.46
CA LEU A 252 -75.71 40.61 99.90
C LEU A 252 -77.27 40.59 100.48
N LEU A 253 -77.60 40.49 101.86
CA LEU A 253 -78.72 41.13 102.81
C LEU A 253 -79.35 40.48 104.19
N HIS A 254 -80.42 41.04 104.94
CA HIS A 254 -80.77 40.97 106.47
C HIS A 254 -82.27 40.76 107.12
N LEU A 255 -82.67 41.17 108.41
CA LEU A 255 -83.72 40.56 109.41
C LEU A 255 -84.65 41.41 110.46
N LEU A 256 -85.68 40.80 111.18
CA LEU A 256 -86.31 40.98 112.60
C LEU A 256 -87.79 41.49 113.05
N THR A 257 -88.23 41.33 114.36
CA THR A 257 -89.62 41.29 115.04
C THR A 257 -89.68 41.63 116.62
N ASP A 258 -90.68 41.67 117.59
CA ASP A 258 -92.20 41.57 117.88
C ASP A 258 -92.65 41.90 119.42
N SER A 259 -93.96 41.87 119.88
CA SER A 259 -94.65 41.74 121.27
C SER A 259 -95.40 42.96 121.99
N THR A 260 -96.31 43.01 123.05
CA THR A 260 -96.85 42.24 124.30
C THR A 260 -98.34 42.62 124.83
N VAL A 261 -98.83 42.33 126.10
CA VAL A 261 -100.26 42.40 126.69
C VAL A 261 -100.44 42.63 128.25
N LYS A 262 -101.55 43.23 128.81
CA LYS A 262 -102.30 42.88 130.11
C LYS A 262 -103.39 43.89 130.63
N ASP A 263 -104.66 43.46 130.88
CA ASP A 263 -105.66 44.23 131.71
C ASP A 263 -106.92 43.41 132.19
N VAL A 264 -106.74 42.30 132.94
CA VAL A 264 -107.70 41.16 132.91
C VAL A 264 -108.77 41.10 134.03
N GLU A 265 -108.45 41.47 135.28
CA GLU A 265 -109.14 40.84 136.43
C GLU A 265 -110.53 41.41 136.79
N GLN A 266 -110.87 42.65 136.45
CA GLN A 266 -112.21 43.20 136.78
C GLN A 266 -113.36 42.54 135.99
N MET A 267 -113.08 41.81 134.91
CA MET A 267 -114.11 41.10 134.14
C MET A 267 -114.77 39.95 134.93
N ALA A 268 -114.09 39.40 135.94
CA ALA A 268 -114.42 38.14 136.62
C ALA A 268 -115.83 38.06 137.24
N LYS A 269 -116.47 39.20 137.60
CA LYS A 269 -117.83 39.20 138.16
C LYS A 269 -118.93 39.53 137.16
N LYS A 270 -118.66 40.29 136.09
CA LYS A 270 -119.59 40.40 134.95
C LYS A 270 -119.72 39.04 134.23
N LEU A 271 -118.62 38.28 134.20
CA LEU A 271 -118.54 36.92 133.67
C LEU A 271 -119.61 35.94 134.18
N GLY A 272 -120.18 36.10 135.38
CA GLY A 272 -121.18 35.14 135.90
C GLY A 272 -122.53 35.16 135.15
N VAL A 273 -123.05 36.35 134.84
CA VAL A 273 -124.29 36.51 134.04
C VAL A 273 -123.94 36.58 132.55
N ALA A 274 -122.83 37.21 132.20
CA ALA A 274 -122.32 37.19 130.84
C ALA A 274 -122.08 35.76 130.36
N LYS A 275 -121.64 34.80 131.22
CA LYS A 275 -121.44 33.41 130.79
C LYS A 275 -122.72 32.76 130.28
N ARG A 276 -123.88 32.90 130.93
CA ARG A 276 -125.12 32.28 130.41
C ARG A 276 -125.64 32.93 129.12
N ILE A 277 -125.35 34.22 128.92
CA ILE A 277 -125.62 34.91 127.66
C ILE A 277 -124.59 34.49 126.60
N LEU A 278 -123.32 34.30 126.97
CA LEU A 278 -122.28 33.74 126.13
C LEU A 278 -122.61 32.30 125.73
N ASP A 279 -123.02 31.40 126.63
CA ASP A 279 -123.35 30.02 126.28
C ASP A 279 -124.45 29.94 125.18
N GLU A 280 -125.43 30.87 125.17
CA GLU A 280 -126.47 30.96 124.13
C GLU A 280 -126.02 31.76 122.88
N VAL A 281 -125.23 32.81 123.05
CA VAL A 281 -124.64 33.60 121.95
C VAL A 281 -123.60 32.79 121.21
N ASP A 282 -122.74 32.05 121.91
CA ASP A 282 -121.72 31.14 121.40
C ASP A 282 -122.38 29.99 120.66
N GLY A 283 -123.50 29.41 121.13
CA GLY A 283 -124.27 28.45 120.34
C GLY A 283 -124.74 29.03 118.99
N LYS A 284 -125.24 30.27 118.98
CA LYS A 284 -125.70 30.98 117.76
C LYS A 284 -124.55 31.54 116.91
N VAL A 285 -123.40 31.83 117.50
CA VAL A 285 -122.15 32.27 116.85
C VAL A 285 -121.43 31.06 116.26
N GLU A 286 -121.48 29.90 116.90
CA GLU A 286 -120.90 28.65 116.43
C GLU A 286 -121.75 28.03 115.31
N GLU A 287 -123.09 28.10 115.39
CA GLU A 287 -123.95 27.81 114.24
C GLU A 287 -123.62 28.74 113.05
N LYS A 288 -123.58 30.07 113.27
CA LYS A 288 -123.21 31.04 112.23
C LYS A 288 -121.79 30.83 111.68
N ARG A 289 -120.83 30.53 112.56
CA ARG A 289 -119.44 30.21 112.21
C ARG A 289 -119.38 28.94 111.38
N ASN A 290 -120.15 27.90 111.71
CA ASN A 290 -120.20 26.66 110.94
C ASN A 290 -120.87 26.86 109.57
N THR A 291 -121.87 27.74 109.44
CA THR A 291 -122.36 28.16 108.11
C THR A 291 -121.35 29.02 107.34
N ALA A 292 -120.66 29.94 107.99
CA ALA A 292 -119.66 30.80 107.35
C ALA A 292 -118.42 30.00 106.92
N VAL A 293 -117.98 29.02 107.72
CA VAL A 293 -116.92 28.06 107.37
C VAL A 293 -117.35 27.23 106.18
N LYS A 294 -118.56 26.64 106.17
CA LYS A 294 -119.05 25.88 105.00
C LYS A 294 -119.18 26.73 103.73
N GLN A 295 -119.57 28.00 103.86
CA GLN A 295 -119.59 28.94 102.73
C GLN A 295 -118.18 29.30 102.24
N ALA A 296 -117.22 29.46 103.15
CA ALA A 296 -115.81 29.67 102.82
C ALA A 296 -115.16 28.43 102.19
N GLU A 297 -115.44 27.23 102.71
CA GLU A 297 -115.00 25.94 102.14
C GLU A 297 -115.55 25.74 100.73
N LEU A 298 -116.84 26.04 100.50
CA LEU A 298 -117.44 25.99 99.16
C LEU A 298 -116.78 27.00 98.20
N ALA A 299 -116.57 28.24 98.65
CA ALA A 299 -115.92 29.27 97.86
C ALA A 299 -114.44 28.90 97.54
N VAL A 300 -113.69 28.38 98.51
CA VAL A 300 -112.33 27.88 98.31
C VAL A 300 -112.32 26.68 97.35
N SER A 301 -113.30 25.78 97.42
CA SER A 301 -113.44 24.67 96.47
C SER A 301 -113.70 25.16 95.04
N MET A 302 -114.58 26.15 94.86
CA MET A 302 -114.84 26.75 93.55
C MET A 302 -113.63 27.49 92.99
N ILE A 303 -112.96 28.31 93.81
CA ILE A 303 -111.73 29.02 93.43
C ILE A 303 -110.62 28.03 93.07
N LYS A 304 -110.47 26.93 93.83
CA LYS A 304 -109.48 25.88 93.54
C LYS A 304 -109.75 25.22 92.18
N GLN A 305 -111.00 24.87 91.90
CA GLN A 305 -111.37 24.26 90.61
C GLN A 305 -111.18 25.24 89.44
N GLU A 306 -111.57 26.51 89.59
CA GLU A 306 -111.39 27.56 88.57
C GLU A 306 -109.89 27.88 88.33
N VAL A 307 -109.04 27.72 89.35
CA VAL A 307 -107.58 27.85 89.22
C VAL A 307 -106.97 26.61 88.54
N GLU A 308 -107.43 25.40 88.88
CA GLU A 308 -106.96 24.16 88.25
C GLU A 308 -107.33 24.13 86.74
N GLU A 309 -108.55 24.50 86.37
CA GLU A 309 -109.00 24.61 84.97
C GLU A 309 -108.18 25.63 84.16
N LYS A 310 -107.84 26.78 84.75
CA LYS A 310 -106.99 27.80 84.11
C LYS A 310 -105.51 27.38 84.00
N ILE A 311 -105.02 26.56 84.94
CA ILE A 311 -103.67 25.98 84.86
C ILE A 311 -103.61 24.95 83.72
N GLU A 312 -104.65 24.12 83.57
CA GLU A 312 -104.75 23.18 82.44
C GLU A 312 -104.86 23.92 81.09
N GLU A 313 -105.69 24.97 80.98
CA GLU A 313 -105.80 25.73 79.73
C GLU A 313 -104.47 26.41 79.34
N GLU A 314 -103.78 27.06 80.28
CA GLU A 314 -102.50 27.71 79.99
C GLU A 314 -101.36 26.69 79.73
N THR A 315 -101.36 25.53 80.38
CA THR A 315 -100.34 24.49 80.07
C THR A 315 -100.54 23.88 78.69
N GLU A 316 -101.77 23.63 78.24
CA GLU A 316 -102.02 23.18 76.86
C GLU A 316 -101.80 24.30 75.82
N ARG A 317 -102.09 25.57 76.13
CA ARG A 317 -101.70 26.71 75.28
C ARG A 317 -100.17 26.78 75.10
N VAL A 318 -99.41 26.73 76.19
CA VAL A 318 -97.94 26.75 76.18
C VAL A 318 -97.37 25.55 75.43
N LYS A 319 -97.92 24.34 75.65
CA LYS A 319 -97.53 23.12 74.92
C LYS A 319 -97.77 23.24 73.42
N ALA A 320 -98.96 23.70 73.01
CA ALA A 320 -99.27 23.93 71.59
C ALA A 320 -98.40 25.03 70.96
N GLU A 321 -97.98 26.06 71.71
CA GLU A 321 -97.05 27.08 71.20
C GLU A 321 -95.62 26.53 71.06
N ILE A 322 -95.16 25.70 72.01
CA ILE A 322 -93.87 25.01 71.95
C ILE A 322 -93.84 24.07 70.74
N GLU A 323 -94.87 23.24 70.53
CA GLU A 323 -94.95 22.32 69.38
C GLU A 323 -94.91 23.07 68.04
N ARG A 324 -95.64 24.21 67.92
CA ARG A 324 -95.56 25.07 66.74
C ARG A 324 -94.14 25.63 66.52
N LYS A 325 -93.47 26.09 67.58
CA LYS A 325 -92.11 26.62 67.51
C LYS A 325 -91.09 25.54 67.14
N VAL A 326 -91.20 24.33 67.71
CA VAL A 326 -90.35 23.18 67.37
C VAL A 326 -90.54 22.77 65.91
N ASN A 327 -91.79 22.64 65.44
CA ASN A 327 -92.07 22.28 64.05
C ASN A 327 -91.58 23.36 63.07
N SER A 328 -91.75 24.65 63.38
CA SER A 328 -91.21 25.75 62.57
C SER A 328 -89.69 25.73 62.50
N LEU A 329 -89.00 25.46 63.61
CA LEU A 329 -87.53 25.38 63.63
C LEU A 329 -87.00 24.13 62.90
N THR A 330 -87.72 23.01 62.98
CA THR A 330 -87.40 21.78 62.25
C THR A 330 -87.50 22.00 60.74
N GLN A 331 -88.61 22.57 60.26
CA GLN A 331 -88.79 22.90 58.84
C GLN A 331 -87.75 23.91 58.34
N GLU A 332 -87.37 24.90 59.16
CA GLU A 332 -86.32 25.84 58.76
C GLU A 332 -84.92 25.17 58.71
N ALA A 333 -84.64 24.25 59.63
CA ALA A 333 -83.40 23.46 59.62
C ALA A 333 -83.32 22.52 58.41
N GLU A 334 -84.41 21.81 58.09
CA GLU A 334 -84.51 20.95 56.89
C GLU A 334 -84.35 21.73 55.59
N LYS A 335 -84.99 22.92 55.51
CA LYS A 335 -84.84 23.82 54.37
C LYS A 335 -83.39 24.29 54.21
N ARG A 336 -82.75 24.76 55.29
CA ARG A 336 -81.33 25.17 55.26
C ARG A 336 -80.40 24.00 54.91
N ALA A 337 -80.68 22.79 55.38
CA ALA A 337 -79.91 21.59 55.04
C ALA A 337 -80.04 21.23 53.54
N THR A 338 -81.26 21.27 52.99
CA THR A 338 -81.49 21.01 51.56
C THR A 338 -80.91 22.11 50.66
N GLU A 339 -80.95 23.38 51.07
CA GLU A 339 -80.27 24.48 50.37
C GLU A 339 -78.74 24.28 50.33
N ILE A 340 -78.12 23.88 51.47
CA ILE A 340 -76.67 23.59 51.53
C ILE A 340 -76.29 22.38 50.65
N ILE A 341 -77.08 21.30 50.69
CA ILE A 341 -76.85 20.10 49.87
C ILE A 341 -76.98 20.43 48.37
N THR A 342 -78.06 21.10 47.97
CA THR A 342 -78.30 21.46 46.57
C THR A 342 -77.20 22.38 46.03
N ARG A 343 -76.78 23.37 46.83
CA ARG A 343 -75.68 24.27 46.49
C ARG A 343 -74.34 23.53 46.37
N THR A 344 -74.00 22.64 47.31
CA THR A 344 -72.72 21.92 47.26
C THR A 344 -72.65 20.87 46.14
N LEU A 345 -73.79 20.29 45.73
CA LEU A 345 -73.87 19.46 44.53
C LEU A 345 -73.67 20.29 43.26
N SER A 346 -74.38 21.42 43.10
CA SER A 346 -74.22 22.31 41.94
C SER A 346 -72.79 22.88 41.82
N GLU A 347 -72.20 23.31 42.94
CA GLU A 347 -70.80 23.74 42.99
C GLU A 347 -69.78 22.60 42.75
N ALA A 348 -70.18 21.33 42.84
CA ALA A 348 -69.34 20.18 42.50
C ALA A 348 -69.47 19.79 41.02
N GLU A 349 -70.69 19.78 40.48
CA GLU A 349 -70.98 19.49 39.07
C GLU A 349 -70.27 20.49 38.14
N GLU A 350 -70.32 21.79 38.44
CA GLU A 350 -69.61 22.81 37.65
C GLU A 350 -68.09 22.58 37.64
N LYS A 351 -67.50 22.20 38.79
CA LYS A 351 -66.05 21.89 38.88
C LYS A 351 -65.68 20.62 38.11
N VAL A 352 -66.57 19.63 38.06
CA VAL A 352 -66.38 18.42 37.23
C VAL A 352 -66.43 18.78 35.74
N GLU A 353 -67.37 19.62 35.30
CA GLU A 353 -67.46 20.04 33.90
C GLU A 353 -66.24 20.88 33.47
N GLN A 354 -65.78 21.80 34.33
CA GLN A 354 -64.52 22.55 34.11
C GLN A 354 -63.31 21.61 34.01
N ALA A 355 -63.21 20.59 34.87
CA ALA A 355 -62.13 19.60 34.83
C ALA A 355 -62.17 18.71 33.57
N ILE A 356 -63.36 18.40 33.03
CA ILE A 356 -63.51 17.68 31.77
C ILE A 356 -63.00 18.53 30.60
N LYS A 357 -63.44 19.79 30.49
CA LYS A 357 -63.01 20.71 29.41
C LYS A 357 -61.50 20.97 29.42
N LEU A 358 -60.90 21.11 30.61
CA LEU A 358 -59.44 21.23 30.77
C LEU A 358 -58.70 19.96 30.31
N LYS A 359 -59.24 18.77 30.62
CA LYS A 359 -58.66 17.50 30.18
C LYS A 359 -58.76 17.31 28.67
N GLU A 360 -59.89 17.68 28.05
CA GLU A 360 -60.08 17.58 26.61
C GLU A 360 -59.12 18.51 25.86
N SER A 361 -59.03 19.79 26.28
CA SER A 361 -58.06 20.74 25.73
C SER A 361 -56.60 20.25 25.87
N ALA A 362 -56.27 19.55 26.94
CA ALA A 362 -54.93 18.99 27.17
C ALA A 362 -54.65 17.72 26.34
N GLU A 363 -55.65 16.89 26.04
CA GLU A 363 -55.50 15.76 25.11
C GLU A 363 -55.34 16.25 23.65
N ASP A 364 -56.10 17.27 23.26
CA ASP A 364 -56.00 17.98 21.97
C ASP A 364 -54.62 18.59 21.71
N GLU A 365 -54.07 19.30 22.71
CA GLU A 365 -52.76 19.94 22.60
C GLU A 365 -51.63 18.90 22.62
N ALA A 366 -51.77 17.83 23.40
CA ALA A 366 -50.83 16.70 23.38
C ALA A 366 -50.82 15.96 22.03
N GLU A 367 -51.96 15.82 21.35
CA GLU A 367 -52.02 15.24 20.00
C GLU A 367 -51.33 16.14 18.96
N LYS A 368 -51.60 17.46 18.98
CA LYS A 368 -50.93 18.45 18.11
C LYS A 368 -49.40 18.44 18.31
N ILE A 369 -48.93 18.37 19.55
CA ILE A 369 -47.49 18.24 19.86
C ILE A 369 -46.92 16.91 19.35
N ARG A 370 -47.70 15.81 19.39
CA ARG A 370 -47.29 14.51 18.84
C ARG A 370 -47.14 14.56 17.32
N GLU A 371 -48.13 15.11 16.63
CA GLU A 371 -48.15 15.25 15.17
C GLU A 371 -47.03 16.17 14.67
N GLN A 372 -46.80 17.32 15.33
CA GLN A 372 -45.65 18.18 15.02
C GLN A 372 -44.32 17.46 15.25
N GLY A 373 -44.20 16.69 16.34
CA GLY A 373 -43.02 15.88 16.63
C GLY A 373 -42.76 14.78 15.58
N GLU A 374 -43.81 14.12 15.10
CA GLU A 374 -43.73 13.09 14.05
C GLU A 374 -43.32 13.70 12.70
N ASN A 375 -43.96 14.80 12.28
CA ASN A 375 -43.60 15.53 11.05
C ASN A 375 -42.15 16.07 11.06
N VAL A 376 -41.70 16.69 12.16
CA VAL A 376 -40.32 17.19 12.28
C VAL A 376 -39.31 16.05 12.29
N ALA A 377 -39.63 14.92 12.91
CA ALA A 377 -38.78 13.74 12.89
C ALA A 377 -38.65 13.15 11.48
N GLU A 378 -39.75 13.06 10.72
CA GLU A 378 -39.72 12.56 9.34
C GLU A 378 -38.94 13.50 8.40
N VAL A 379 -39.23 14.79 8.38
CA VAL A 379 -38.51 15.77 7.53
C VAL A 379 -37.01 15.76 7.84
N THR A 380 -36.63 15.64 9.12
CA THR A 380 -35.22 15.53 9.53
C THR A 380 -34.59 14.21 9.06
N ALA A 381 -35.32 13.09 9.13
CA ALA A 381 -34.84 11.79 8.66
C ALA A 381 -34.67 11.76 7.14
N GLN A 382 -35.65 12.25 6.37
CA GLN A 382 -35.57 12.35 4.91
C GLN A 382 -34.39 13.25 4.48
N LYS A 383 -34.19 14.39 5.14
CA LYS A 383 -33.06 15.29 4.86
C LYS A 383 -31.71 14.62 5.13
N LEU A 384 -31.55 13.96 6.29
CA LEU A 384 -30.33 13.23 6.64
C LEU A 384 -30.04 12.05 5.70
N LEU A 385 -31.07 11.37 5.19
CA LEU A 385 -30.91 10.32 4.18
C LEU A 385 -30.40 10.90 2.86
N LYS A 386 -30.99 12.01 2.39
CA LYS A 386 -30.56 12.67 1.15
C LYS A 386 -29.14 13.23 1.24
N GLU A 387 -28.79 13.91 2.34
CA GLU A 387 -27.42 14.39 2.59
C GLU A 387 -26.41 13.23 2.61
N ARG A 388 -26.79 12.07 3.16
CA ARG A 388 -25.96 10.85 3.13
C ARG A 388 -25.82 10.24 1.74
N GLU A 389 -26.88 10.26 0.94
CA GLU A 389 -26.88 9.76 -0.43
C GLU A 389 -25.99 10.63 -1.33
N ASP A 390 -26.09 11.96 -1.20
CA ASP A 390 -25.31 12.91 -1.98
C ASP A 390 -23.83 12.96 -1.52
N GLU A 391 -23.54 12.84 -0.22
CA GLU A 391 -22.18 12.52 0.28
C GLU A 391 -21.62 11.24 -0.37
N SER A 392 -22.45 10.19 -0.47
CA SER A 392 -22.04 8.88 -1.00
C SER A 392 -21.73 8.97 -2.49
N LYS A 393 -22.58 9.63 -3.28
CA LYS A 393 -22.35 9.92 -4.71
C LYS A 393 -21.06 10.73 -4.92
N GLN A 394 -20.85 11.79 -4.14
CA GLN A 394 -19.61 12.58 -4.22
C GLN A 394 -18.37 11.71 -3.93
N LYS A 395 -18.38 10.95 -2.83
CA LYS A 395 -17.27 10.06 -2.45
C LYS A 395 -17.01 8.97 -3.51
N ALA A 396 -18.06 8.36 -4.06
CA ALA A 396 -17.95 7.39 -5.15
C ALA A 396 -17.35 8.01 -6.43
N SER A 397 -17.78 9.23 -6.79
CA SER A 397 -17.22 9.95 -7.96
C SER A 397 -15.74 10.32 -7.76
N TRP A 398 -15.35 10.73 -6.55
CA TRP A 398 -13.96 11.08 -6.22
C TRP A 398 -13.05 9.84 -6.24
N ILE A 399 -13.52 8.72 -5.65
CA ILE A 399 -12.82 7.42 -5.70
C ILE A 399 -12.66 6.95 -7.14
N LYS A 400 -13.68 7.12 -8.00
CA LYS A 400 -13.60 6.78 -9.43
C LYS A 400 -12.50 7.59 -10.13
N VAL A 401 -12.51 8.93 -9.99
CA VAL A 401 -11.50 9.80 -10.60
C VAL A 401 -10.09 9.50 -10.07
N GLU A 402 -9.93 9.24 -8.77
CA GLU A 402 -8.63 8.88 -8.19
C GLU A 402 -8.14 7.52 -8.69
N ALA A 403 -9.04 6.53 -8.84
CA ALA A 403 -8.72 5.21 -9.40
C ALA A 403 -8.35 5.28 -10.89
N GLU A 404 -9.09 6.04 -11.69
CA GLU A 404 -8.80 6.29 -13.11
C GLU A 404 -7.46 7.02 -13.28
N GLY A 405 -7.17 8.02 -12.43
CA GLY A 405 -5.86 8.69 -12.39
C GLY A 405 -4.71 7.75 -12.04
N LYS A 406 -4.87 6.91 -11.02
CA LYS A 406 -3.86 5.88 -10.63
C LYS A 406 -3.67 4.84 -11.73
N ALA A 407 -4.74 4.37 -12.37
CA ALA A 407 -4.68 3.43 -13.49
C ALA A 407 -3.97 4.04 -14.72
N ALA A 408 -4.24 5.30 -15.05
CA ALA A 408 -3.56 6.03 -16.11
C ALA A 408 -2.06 6.24 -15.80
N ALA A 409 -1.72 6.57 -14.55
CA ALA A 409 -0.33 6.70 -14.10
C ALA A 409 0.43 5.37 -14.19
N LEU A 410 -0.17 4.26 -13.72
CA LEU A 410 0.40 2.91 -13.84
C LEU A 410 0.56 2.48 -15.31
N LYS A 411 -0.43 2.76 -16.17
CA LYS A 411 -0.33 2.49 -17.61
C LYS A 411 0.83 3.27 -18.24
N LYS A 412 1.01 4.56 -17.90
CA LYS A 412 2.12 5.39 -18.39
C LYS A 412 3.48 4.91 -17.88
N ALA A 413 3.57 4.49 -16.61
CA ALA A 413 4.78 3.92 -16.04
C ALA A 413 5.16 2.57 -16.67
N GLY A 414 4.19 1.67 -16.84
CA GLY A 414 4.37 0.38 -17.51
C GLY A 414 4.79 0.52 -18.98
N LEU A 415 4.19 1.46 -19.73
CA LEU A 415 4.61 1.77 -21.10
C LEU A 415 6.05 2.32 -21.15
N LYS A 416 6.46 3.18 -20.19
CA LYS A 416 7.84 3.66 -20.10
C LYS A 416 8.82 2.53 -19.81
N GLN A 417 8.50 1.64 -18.85
CA GLN A 417 9.33 0.48 -18.54
C GLN A 417 9.43 -0.50 -19.71
N ALA A 418 8.32 -0.76 -20.41
CA ALA A 418 8.31 -1.60 -21.61
C ALA A 418 9.20 -0.99 -22.72
N GLY A 419 9.10 0.33 -22.94
CA GLY A 419 9.99 1.06 -23.86
C GLY A 419 11.47 0.92 -23.48
N GLU A 420 11.83 1.14 -22.22
CA GLU A 420 13.21 0.96 -21.74
C GLU A 420 13.73 -0.48 -21.88
N VAL A 421 12.86 -1.48 -21.72
CA VAL A 421 13.23 -2.91 -21.92
C VAL A 421 13.43 -3.21 -23.41
N ILE A 422 12.53 -2.76 -24.28
CA ILE A 422 12.67 -2.91 -25.73
C ILE A 422 13.93 -2.21 -26.24
N GLU A 423 14.23 -1.01 -25.75
CA GLU A 423 15.43 -0.26 -26.12
C GLU A 423 16.71 -0.97 -25.66
N LYS A 424 16.77 -1.43 -24.40
CA LYS A 424 17.90 -2.22 -23.88
C LYS A 424 18.09 -3.52 -24.65
N ALA A 425 17.00 -4.20 -25.02
CA ALA A 425 17.05 -5.40 -25.85
C ALA A 425 17.57 -5.10 -27.28
N GLY A 426 17.11 -3.99 -27.88
CA GLY A 426 17.56 -3.51 -29.19
C GLY A 426 19.07 -3.22 -29.20
N ARG A 427 19.56 -2.39 -28.28
CA ARG A 427 21.00 -2.09 -28.14
C ARG A 427 21.83 -3.37 -27.89
N ALA A 428 21.33 -4.28 -27.07
CA ALA A 428 22.02 -5.55 -26.79
C ALA A 428 22.04 -6.51 -28.00
N ALA A 429 21.01 -6.47 -28.85
CA ALA A 429 20.97 -7.21 -30.11
C ALA A 429 21.93 -6.58 -31.16
N GLU A 430 21.95 -5.25 -31.26
CA GLU A 430 22.85 -4.49 -32.13
C GLU A 430 24.32 -4.75 -31.79
N ILE A 431 24.70 -4.68 -30.51
CA ILE A 431 26.06 -5.00 -30.05
C ILE A 431 26.44 -6.43 -30.44
N LYS A 432 25.58 -7.42 -30.16
CA LYS A 432 25.83 -8.82 -30.55
C LYS A 432 25.89 -9.04 -32.06
N ALA A 433 25.13 -8.28 -32.85
CA ALA A 433 25.20 -8.32 -34.30
C ALA A 433 26.53 -7.74 -34.81
N ARG A 434 26.97 -6.61 -34.26
CA ARG A 434 28.25 -5.96 -34.57
C ARG A 434 29.46 -6.79 -34.14
N GLU A 435 29.40 -7.42 -32.97
CA GLU A 435 30.41 -8.40 -32.51
C GLU A 435 30.51 -9.60 -33.46
N ARG A 436 29.36 -10.17 -33.86
CA ARG A 436 29.33 -11.29 -34.82
C ARG A 436 29.86 -10.90 -36.19
N ALA A 437 29.47 -9.74 -36.72
CA ALA A 437 29.98 -9.22 -37.98
C ALA A 437 31.50 -9.01 -37.92
N SER A 438 32.00 -8.39 -36.84
CA SER A 438 33.44 -8.20 -36.61
C SER A 438 34.21 -9.54 -36.57
N ARG A 439 33.69 -10.55 -35.86
CA ARG A 439 34.29 -11.90 -35.85
C ARG A 439 34.26 -12.57 -37.22
N ILE A 440 33.17 -12.45 -37.98
CA ILE A 440 33.05 -13.02 -39.33
C ILE A 440 34.07 -12.37 -40.28
N VAL A 441 34.27 -11.05 -40.21
CA VAL A 441 35.31 -10.34 -40.98
C VAL A 441 36.71 -10.82 -40.56
N ALA A 442 37.04 -10.80 -39.27
CA ALA A 442 38.34 -11.25 -38.78
C ALA A 442 38.64 -12.73 -39.11
N GLU A 443 37.63 -13.61 -39.08
CA GLU A 443 37.75 -15.00 -39.54
C GLU A 443 37.92 -15.11 -41.06
N ALA A 444 37.26 -14.25 -41.84
CA ALA A 444 37.40 -14.21 -43.30
C ALA A 444 38.79 -13.72 -43.71
N ASP A 445 39.29 -12.66 -43.09
CA ASP A 445 40.64 -12.13 -43.30
C ASP A 445 41.70 -13.16 -42.89
N ALA A 446 41.54 -13.82 -41.73
CA ALA A 446 42.44 -14.88 -41.30
C ALA A 446 42.40 -16.12 -42.22
N LYS A 447 41.26 -16.42 -42.86
CA LYS A 447 41.16 -17.46 -43.89
C LYS A 447 41.81 -17.00 -45.21
N ALA A 448 41.61 -15.75 -45.61
CA ALA A 448 42.22 -15.17 -46.81
C ALA A 448 43.75 -15.13 -46.71
N GLU A 449 44.32 -14.73 -45.57
CA GLU A 449 45.75 -14.77 -45.32
C GLU A 449 46.31 -16.20 -45.29
N ARG A 450 45.58 -17.17 -44.71
CA ARG A 450 45.99 -18.59 -44.80
C ARG A 450 46.00 -19.10 -46.25
N ILE A 451 45.04 -18.68 -47.08
CA ILE A 451 45.00 -19.03 -48.51
C ILE A 451 46.15 -18.34 -49.26
N ARG A 452 46.41 -17.05 -49.02
CA ARG A 452 47.54 -16.30 -49.60
C ARG A 452 48.89 -16.92 -49.22
N ALA A 453 49.10 -17.22 -47.94
CA ALA A 453 50.33 -17.84 -47.45
C ALA A 453 50.52 -19.26 -47.98
N ARG A 454 49.44 -20.04 -48.12
CA ARG A 454 49.49 -21.37 -48.77
C ARG A 454 49.83 -21.25 -50.26
N ALA A 455 49.14 -20.38 -51.00
CA ALA A 455 49.38 -20.18 -52.42
C ALA A 455 50.80 -19.64 -52.71
N ARG A 456 51.35 -18.79 -51.84
CA ARG A 456 52.76 -18.37 -51.89
C ARG A 456 53.71 -19.56 -51.72
N ARG A 457 53.53 -20.39 -50.68
CA ARG A 457 54.35 -21.60 -50.48
C ARG A 457 54.25 -22.60 -51.63
N GLU A 458 53.05 -22.79 -52.18
CA GLU A 458 52.83 -23.65 -53.34
C GLU A 458 53.53 -23.08 -54.59
N ALA A 459 53.49 -21.76 -54.80
CA ALA A 459 54.25 -21.09 -55.87
C ALA A 459 55.77 -21.14 -55.65
N GLU A 460 56.25 -20.89 -54.44
CA GLU A 460 57.67 -21.03 -54.03
C GLU A 460 58.16 -22.46 -54.26
N THR A 461 57.34 -23.47 -53.95
CA THR A 461 57.64 -24.88 -54.19
C THR A 461 57.70 -25.18 -55.69
N MET A 462 56.71 -24.72 -56.48
CA MET A 462 56.70 -24.93 -57.93
C MET A 462 57.85 -24.20 -58.64
N VAL A 463 58.25 -23.01 -58.19
CA VAL A 463 59.43 -22.28 -58.70
C VAL A 463 60.72 -23.00 -58.29
N GLY A 464 60.81 -23.51 -57.06
CA GLY A 464 61.94 -24.32 -56.61
C GLY A 464 62.09 -25.62 -57.41
N GLN A 465 60.99 -26.32 -57.69
CA GLN A 465 60.97 -27.50 -58.55
C GLN A 465 61.34 -27.15 -59.99
N ALA A 466 60.68 -26.19 -60.63
CA ALA A 466 61.00 -25.78 -62.00
C ALA A 466 62.44 -25.28 -62.16
N ARG A 467 63.03 -24.69 -61.10
CA ARG A 467 64.45 -24.35 -61.06
C ARG A 467 65.34 -25.59 -60.92
N SER A 468 64.99 -26.53 -60.05
CA SER A 468 65.73 -27.80 -59.90
C SER A 468 65.72 -28.60 -61.21
N ASP A 469 64.56 -28.77 -61.84
CA ASP A 469 64.39 -29.45 -63.12
C ASP A 469 65.20 -28.76 -64.24
N ALA A 470 65.32 -27.43 -64.20
CA ALA A 470 66.13 -26.67 -65.15
C ALA A 470 67.64 -26.79 -64.87
N GLU A 471 68.07 -26.77 -63.61
CA GLU A 471 69.47 -26.97 -63.21
C GLU A 471 69.92 -28.42 -63.47
N GLU A 472 69.04 -29.41 -63.34
CA GLU A 472 69.27 -30.81 -63.72
C GLU A 472 69.41 -30.95 -65.23
N ARG A 473 68.47 -30.43 -66.03
CA ARG A 473 68.57 -30.45 -67.50
C ARG A 473 69.80 -29.72 -68.04
N VAL A 474 70.19 -28.59 -67.44
CA VAL A 474 71.43 -27.89 -67.83
C VAL A 474 72.66 -28.74 -67.50
N GLN A 475 72.65 -29.54 -66.43
CA GLN A 475 73.73 -30.50 -66.15
C GLN A 475 73.73 -31.70 -67.10
N GLU A 476 72.55 -32.22 -67.47
CA GLU A 476 72.43 -33.28 -68.49
C GLU A 476 72.91 -32.80 -69.86
N GLU A 477 72.42 -31.64 -70.34
CA GLU A 477 72.83 -31.03 -71.60
C GLU A 477 74.32 -30.68 -71.61
N ALA A 478 74.87 -30.12 -70.51
CA ALA A 478 76.31 -29.90 -70.39
C ALA A 478 77.12 -31.21 -70.41
N SER A 479 76.58 -32.31 -69.84
CA SER A 479 77.21 -33.63 -69.92
C SER A 479 77.19 -34.21 -71.33
N VAL A 480 76.09 -34.00 -72.08
CA VAL A 480 75.98 -34.40 -73.49
C VAL A 480 76.94 -33.57 -74.36
N ILE A 481 76.97 -32.26 -74.19
CA ILE A 481 77.88 -31.35 -74.91
C ILE A 481 79.34 -31.69 -74.62
N MET A 482 79.73 -31.94 -73.36
CA MET A 482 81.11 -32.34 -73.05
C MET A 482 81.47 -33.69 -73.70
N LYS A 483 80.57 -34.68 -73.69
CA LYS A 483 80.80 -35.97 -74.40
C LYS A 483 80.90 -35.79 -75.92
N GLN A 484 80.13 -34.87 -76.51
CA GLN A 484 80.22 -34.53 -77.93
C GLN A 484 81.55 -33.84 -78.25
N VAL A 485 81.96 -32.85 -77.44
CA VAL A 485 83.25 -32.14 -77.59
C VAL A 485 84.44 -33.08 -77.37
N GLU A 486 84.37 -34.02 -76.42
CA GLU A 486 85.37 -35.09 -76.26
C GLU A 486 85.45 -35.99 -77.50
N ALA A 487 84.30 -36.42 -78.05
CA ALA A 487 84.26 -37.25 -79.25
C ALA A 487 84.76 -36.52 -80.50
N GLU A 488 84.42 -35.24 -80.67
CA GLU A 488 84.91 -34.38 -81.75
C GLU A 488 86.40 -34.09 -81.60
N ALA A 489 86.90 -33.82 -80.38
CA ALA A 489 88.32 -33.64 -80.12
C ALA A 489 89.12 -34.91 -80.41
N ILE A 490 88.62 -36.09 -80.03
CA ILE A 490 89.21 -37.39 -80.38
C ILE A 490 89.18 -37.60 -81.90
N GLY A 491 88.09 -37.21 -82.57
CA GLY A 491 87.96 -37.25 -84.03
C GLY A 491 88.98 -36.37 -84.76
N LEU A 492 89.13 -35.11 -84.32
CA LEU A 492 90.09 -34.14 -84.85
C LEU A 492 91.54 -34.56 -84.59
N ILE A 493 91.84 -35.10 -83.39
CA ILE A 493 93.14 -35.69 -83.09
C ILE A 493 93.39 -36.90 -84.00
N GLY A 494 92.38 -37.74 -84.27
CA GLY A 494 92.46 -38.85 -85.21
C GLY A 494 92.77 -38.40 -86.63
N GLN A 495 92.05 -37.39 -87.14
CA GLN A 495 92.25 -36.80 -88.46
C GLN A 495 93.64 -36.14 -88.59
N ALA A 496 94.04 -35.33 -87.62
CA ALA A 496 95.37 -34.71 -87.59
C ALA A 496 96.49 -35.76 -87.58
N ASN A 497 96.34 -36.86 -86.84
CA ASN A 497 97.30 -37.97 -86.87
C ASN A 497 97.31 -38.74 -88.20
N GLN A 498 96.19 -38.81 -88.94
CA GLN A 498 96.16 -39.35 -90.30
C GLN A 498 96.83 -38.39 -91.30
N GLU A 499 96.57 -37.09 -91.19
CA GLU A 499 97.17 -36.08 -92.07
C GLU A 499 98.68 -35.92 -91.84
N VAL A 500 99.14 -35.93 -90.59
CA VAL A 500 100.59 -36.00 -90.29
C VAL A 500 101.23 -37.24 -90.90
N LYS A 501 100.56 -38.41 -90.86
CA LYS A 501 101.06 -39.63 -91.53
C LYS A 501 101.08 -39.49 -93.06
N ARG A 502 100.07 -38.86 -93.66
CA ARG A 502 100.01 -38.55 -95.10
C ARG A 502 101.17 -37.65 -95.50
N ILE A 503 101.36 -36.53 -94.81
CA ILE A 503 102.45 -35.57 -95.06
C ILE A 503 103.83 -36.21 -94.87
N VAL A 504 104.01 -37.06 -93.85
CA VAL A 504 105.27 -37.80 -93.64
C VAL A 504 105.53 -38.82 -94.76
N SER A 505 104.49 -39.48 -95.29
CA SER A 505 104.63 -40.33 -96.49
C SER A 505 105.04 -39.48 -97.70
N GLU A 506 104.28 -38.43 -98.02
CA GLU A 506 104.53 -37.57 -99.18
C GLU A 506 105.93 -36.93 -99.16
N ILE A 507 106.43 -36.56 -97.98
CA ILE A 507 107.82 -36.09 -97.79
C ILE A 507 108.84 -37.21 -98.02
N HIS A 508 108.55 -38.45 -97.59
CA HIS A 508 109.43 -39.60 -97.83
C HIS A 508 109.45 -39.99 -99.32
N ASP A 509 108.29 -39.99 -99.98
CA ASP A 509 108.11 -40.29 -101.39
C ASP A 509 108.82 -39.23 -102.26
N GLU A 510 108.69 -37.93 -101.93
CA GLU A 510 109.47 -36.86 -102.57
C GLU A 510 110.99 -37.00 -102.33
N ALA A 511 111.41 -37.36 -101.12
CA ALA A 511 112.82 -37.51 -100.78
C ALA A 511 113.47 -38.69 -101.52
N GLU A 512 112.73 -39.80 -101.70
CA GLU A 512 113.17 -40.95 -102.47
C GLU A 512 113.23 -40.62 -103.97
N ALA A 513 112.20 -39.96 -104.53
CA ALA A 513 112.22 -39.49 -105.92
C ALA A 513 113.40 -38.54 -106.22
N LYS A 514 113.69 -37.60 -105.30
CA LYS A 514 114.85 -36.69 -105.42
C LYS A 514 116.19 -37.44 -105.27
N ALA A 515 116.25 -38.51 -104.46
CA ALA A 515 117.43 -39.36 -104.37
C ALA A 515 117.65 -40.20 -105.65
N GLU A 516 116.59 -40.64 -106.32
CA GLU A 516 116.67 -41.27 -107.64
C GLU A 516 117.10 -40.28 -108.74
N GLU A 517 116.57 -39.05 -108.74
CA GLU A 517 116.98 -38.00 -109.68
C GLU A 517 118.48 -37.70 -109.55
N VAL A 518 118.97 -37.51 -108.31
CA VAL A 518 120.40 -37.27 -108.04
C VAL A 518 121.26 -38.49 -108.44
N ARG A 519 120.78 -39.73 -108.24
CA ARG A 519 121.45 -40.93 -108.77
C ARG A 519 121.53 -40.93 -110.29
N ALA A 520 120.46 -40.56 -110.99
CA ALA A 520 120.43 -40.48 -112.44
C ALA A 520 121.41 -39.42 -112.97
N GLN A 521 121.41 -38.21 -112.40
CA GLN A 521 122.35 -37.14 -112.75
C GLN A 521 123.81 -37.54 -112.48
N ILE A 522 124.10 -38.22 -111.36
CA ILE A 522 125.46 -38.72 -111.07
C ILE A 522 125.88 -39.80 -112.08
N LYS A 523 124.97 -40.69 -112.48
CA LYS A 523 125.23 -41.72 -113.50
C LYS A 523 125.55 -41.08 -114.85
N GLU A 524 124.72 -40.14 -115.31
CA GLU A 524 124.91 -39.40 -116.56
C GLU A 524 126.24 -38.62 -116.56
N GLN A 525 126.55 -37.88 -115.49
CA GLN A 525 127.83 -37.18 -115.38
C GLN A 525 129.05 -38.12 -115.33
N SER A 526 128.88 -39.35 -114.84
CA SER A 526 129.93 -40.37 -114.82
C SER A 526 130.15 -40.97 -116.21
N GLU A 527 129.08 -41.28 -116.94
CA GLU A 527 129.14 -41.75 -118.33
C GLU A 527 129.71 -40.68 -119.26
N LEU A 528 129.32 -39.41 -119.08
CA LEU A 528 129.83 -38.28 -119.86
C LEU A 528 131.31 -37.98 -119.55
N LYS A 529 131.78 -38.19 -118.30
CA LYS A 529 133.22 -38.17 -117.97
C LYS A 529 133.97 -39.36 -118.57
N ALA A 530 133.42 -40.56 -118.51
CA ALA A 530 134.05 -41.75 -119.10
C ALA A 530 134.24 -41.59 -120.61
N ASN A 531 133.22 -41.11 -121.32
CA ASN A 531 133.29 -40.84 -122.75
C ASN A 531 134.37 -39.79 -123.09
N ARG A 532 134.47 -38.69 -122.31
CA ARG A 532 135.54 -37.71 -122.49
C ARG A 532 136.94 -38.29 -122.26
N MET A 533 137.12 -39.16 -121.26
CA MET A 533 138.40 -39.85 -121.04
C MET A 533 138.75 -40.82 -122.17
N VAL A 534 137.76 -41.41 -122.85
CA VAL A 534 137.97 -42.18 -124.09
C VAL A 534 138.35 -41.24 -125.23
N GLU A 535 137.62 -40.14 -125.46
CA GLU A 535 137.93 -39.15 -126.53
C GLU A 535 139.33 -38.52 -126.36
N ASP A 536 139.71 -38.14 -125.15
CA ASP A 536 141.05 -37.59 -124.85
C ASP A 536 142.16 -38.64 -125.06
N ALA A 537 141.91 -39.91 -124.71
CA ALA A 537 142.86 -41.00 -124.97
C ALA A 537 143.00 -41.30 -126.47
N ASP A 538 141.89 -41.31 -127.21
CA ASP A 538 141.85 -41.52 -128.66
C ASP A 538 142.55 -40.36 -129.41
N LYS A 539 142.39 -39.13 -128.90
CA LYS A 539 143.11 -37.94 -129.38
C LYS A 539 144.60 -38.02 -129.10
N GLN A 540 145.03 -38.40 -127.89
CA GLN A 540 146.44 -38.60 -127.56
C GLN A 540 147.07 -39.73 -128.40
N ALA A 541 146.34 -40.81 -128.69
CA ALA A 541 146.81 -41.88 -129.57
C ALA A 541 147.06 -41.38 -131.00
N ARG A 542 146.18 -40.52 -131.54
CA ARG A 542 146.36 -39.90 -132.87
C ARG A 542 147.54 -38.94 -132.89
N GLU A 543 147.67 -38.05 -131.89
CA GLU A 543 148.82 -37.14 -131.75
C GLU A 543 150.16 -37.89 -131.62
N LEU A 544 150.17 -39.08 -131.02
CA LEU A 544 151.35 -39.94 -130.94
C LEU A 544 151.70 -40.57 -132.30
N ILE A 545 150.70 -41.06 -133.04
CA ILE A 545 150.88 -41.62 -134.39
C ILE A 545 151.39 -40.53 -135.35
N GLU A 546 150.81 -39.33 -135.30
CA GLU A 546 151.18 -38.20 -136.15
C GLU A 546 152.62 -37.72 -135.88
N LYS A 547 153.04 -37.70 -134.60
CA LYS A 547 154.47 -37.49 -134.25
C LYS A 547 155.40 -38.55 -134.82
N VAL A 548 155.06 -39.83 -134.67
CA VAL A 548 155.88 -40.93 -135.21
C VAL A 548 155.95 -40.86 -136.74
N HIS A 549 154.88 -40.41 -137.40
CA HIS A 549 154.86 -40.24 -138.86
C HIS A 549 155.76 -39.07 -139.31
N MET A 550 155.70 -37.92 -138.61
CA MET A 550 156.62 -36.80 -138.87
C MET A 550 158.09 -37.18 -138.60
N GLU A 551 158.39 -37.87 -137.49
CA GLU A 551 159.75 -38.32 -137.19
C GLU A 551 160.29 -39.35 -138.20
N ALA A 552 159.41 -40.08 -138.89
CA ALA A 552 159.78 -40.97 -139.99
C ALA A 552 160.05 -40.20 -141.29
N GLU A 553 159.21 -39.22 -141.67
CA GLU A 553 159.41 -38.37 -142.84
C GLU A 553 160.67 -37.50 -142.72
N ASP A 554 160.85 -36.84 -141.58
CA ASP A 554 162.00 -35.96 -141.30
C ASP A 554 163.32 -36.74 -141.27
N LYS A 555 163.28 -38.06 -141.02
CA LYS A 555 164.43 -38.96 -141.15
C LYS A 555 164.68 -39.39 -142.60
N ALA A 556 163.62 -39.72 -143.35
CA ALA A 556 163.71 -40.06 -144.77
C ALA A 556 164.22 -38.87 -145.62
N GLU A 557 163.81 -37.64 -145.31
CA GLU A 557 164.29 -36.45 -146.03
C GLU A 557 165.77 -36.15 -145.73
N ARG A 558 166.26 -36.42 -144.52
CA ARG A 558 167.70 -36.34 -144.18
C ARG A 558 168.52 -37.36 -144.97
N GLU A 559 168.06 -38.62 -145.03
CA GLU A 559 168.73 -39.68 -145.81
C GLU A 559 168.72 -39.36 -147.32
N ALA A 560 167.59 -38.88 -147.87
CA ALA A 560 167.50 -38.41 -149.25
C ALA A 560 168.40 -37.19 -149.55
N SER A 561 168.53 -36.27 -148.60
CA SER A 561 169.43 -35.11 -148.71
C SER A 561 170.91 -35.50 -148.67
N GLN A 562 171.25 -36.55 -147.94
CA GLN A 562 172.60 -37.09 -147.87
C GLN A 562 172.98 -37.79 -149.19
N ILE A 563 172.07 -38.62 -149.73
CA ILE A 563 172.21 -39.26 -151.06
C ILE A 563 172.42 -38.22 -152.18
N ARG A 564 171.74 -37.06 -152.12
CA ARG A 564 171.95 -35.98 -153.10
C ARG A 564 173.36 -35.37 -153.05
N ARG A 565 173.94 -35.17 -151.85
CA ARG A 565 175.31 -34.65 -151.70
C ARG A 565 176.36 -35.67 -152.17
N ASP A 566 176.16 -36.94 -151.84
CA ASP A 566 177.09 -37.99 -152.24
C ASP A 566 177.07 -38.21 -153.77
N ALA A 567 175.95 -37.89 -154.43
CA ALA A 567 175.85 -37.91 -155.89
C ALA A 567 176.55 -36.71 -156.58
N GLU A 568 176.56 -35.51 -155.98
CA GLU A 568 177.26 -34.34 -156.53
C GLU A 568 178.80 -34.41 -156.39
N LEU A 569 179.33 -35.36 -155.61
CA LEU A 569 180.77 -35.58 -155.44
C LEU A 569 181.39 -36.56 -156.45
N VAL A 570 180.63 -37.01 -157.47
CA VAL A 570 181.04 -38.06 -158.42
C VAL A 570 180.85 -37.63 -159.89
N ALA A 571 180.57 -36.34 -160.16
CA ALA A 571 180.37 -35.77 -161.49
C ALA A 571 181.18 -34.48 -161.71
#